data_AF-A0A2Z4FMD1-F1
#
_entry.id   AF-A0A2Z4FMD1-F1
#
_cell.length_a   1.000
_cell.length_b   1.000
_cell.length_c   1.000
_cell.angle_alpha   90.00
_cell.angle_beta   90.00
_cell.angle_gamma   90.00
#
_symmetry.space_group_name_H-M   'P 1'
#
loop_
_entity.id
_entity.type
_entity.pdbx_description
1 polymer ?
#
loop_
_entity_poly.entity_id
_entity_poly.type
_entity_poly.pdbx_seq_one_letter_code
_entity_poly.pdbx_strand_id
1 'polypeptide(L)'
;MSFRPAYLIAPLALVALTSAAFACFAQETVVETTEHHHIVAPETVTIGTQAQAVEPARRPEKEVVAPVTVHTAALTDTYAWLAGEEFAGQEFTPMDARFAPPEGYTRVEVAEGTFAAFLRGLPLLTDRRTVHSYSGERLRSPSAAIVAMDVGARNLQQCADTAIRLHAEYLWSSDQRDQLAYHFTSGDETRWGDWKNGERFRIAGSKVKRVRSAKPNGSRAEFRRWLDTVFMYAGTRSLRLDSKSVQPRAIEAGDFFVAPGSPGHAVIVLDVAENAQGQRIGLVGQGFMPAQELHVIRSRGPQVIDQVWFVLPDEGQQIDTPSWDAFSSDQLRRFTTDAPK
;
A
#
# COMPACT_ATOMS: atom_id res chain seq x y z
N MET A 1 -52.51 21.77 -44.68
CA MET A 1 -51.67 20.58 -44.44
C MET A 1 -50.26 20.87 -44.92
N SER A 2 -49.26 20.35 -44.22
CA SER A 2 -47.81 20.50 -44.44
C SER A 2 -47.17 21.72 -43.75
N PHE A 3 -46.41 21.44 -42.68
CA PHE A 3 -45.28 22.25 -42.25
C PHE A 3 -44.17 21.33 -41.73
N ARG A 4 -42.97 21.52 -42.30
CA ARG A 4 -41.70 20.85 -42.00
C ARG A 4 -41.08 21.38 -40.70
N PRO A 5 -40.09 20.67 -40.13
CA PRO A 5 -39.00 21.34 -39.43
C PRO A 5 -37.65 21.17 -40.16
N ALA A 6 -36.81 22.18 -39.98
CA ALA A 6 -35.53 22.41 -40.62
C ALA A 6 -34.37 21.75 -39.85
N TYR A 7 -33.36 21.29 -40.61
CA TYR A 7 -32.05 20.88 -40.12
C TYR A 7 -31.10 22.10 -40.13
N LEU A 8 -30.43 22.37 -39.01
CA LEU A 8 -29.29 23.29 -38.93
C LEU A 8 -27.99 22.48 -38.86
N ILE A 9 -27.07 22.80 -39.77
CA ILE A 9 -25.72 22.25 -39.89
C ILE A 9 -24.76 23.32 -39.34
N ALA A 10 -23.87 22.94 -38.41
CA ALA A 10 -22.79 23.79 -37.92
C ALA A 10 -21.45 23.41 -38.60
N PRO A 11 -20.57 24.36 -38.96
CA PRO A 11 -19.29 24.04 -39.58
C PRO A 11 -18.17 23.80 -38.54
N LEU A 12 -17.35 22.80 -38.82
CA LEU A 12 -16.07 22.48 -38.16
C LEU A 12 -15.01 23.52 -38.58
N ALA A 13 -14.33 24.14 -37.61
CA ALA A 13 -13.14 24.94 -37.84
C ALA A 13 -11.88 24.08 -37.65
N LEU A 14 -11.08 23.97 -38.72
CA LEU A 14 -9.80 23.28 -38.80
C LEU A 14 -8.69 24.28 -38.43
N VAL A 15 -7.99 24.09 -37.31
CA VAL A 15 -6.80 24.88 -36.95
C VAL A 15 -5.56 24.13 -37.43
N ALA A 16 -4.94 24.66 -38.48
CA ALA A 16 -3.59 24.30 -38.90
C ALA A 16 -2.58 25.15 -38.11
N LEU A 17 -1.59 24.51 -37.50
CA LEU A 17 -0.42 25.19 -36.95
C LEU A 17 0.83 24.65 -37.63
N THR A 18 1.47 25.56 -38.34
CA THR A 18 2.62 25.44 -39.22
C THR A 18 3.92 25.33 -38.44
N SER A 19 4.75 24.35 -38.80
CA SER A 19 6.16 24.26 -38.44
C SER A 19 6.96 25.37 -39.11
N ALA A 20 7.75 26.12 -38.33
CA ALA A 20 8.77 27.03 -38.86
C ALA A 20 10.12 26.71 -38.21
N ALA A 21 11.07 26.31 -39.04
CA ALA A 21 12.49 26.23 -38.71
C ALA A 21 13.14 27.61 -38.83
N PHE A 22 14.07 27.92 -37.92
CA PHE A 22 15.14 28.88 -38.18
C PHE A 22 16.43 28.34 -37.57
N ALA A 23 17.42 28.14 -38.44
CA ALA A 23 18.81 27.94 -38.10
C ALA A 23 19.51 29.29 -38.03
N CYS A 24 20.48 29.46 -37.12
CA CYS A 24 21.72 30.16 -37.46
C CYS A 24 22.88 29.82 -36.50
N PHE A 25 24.02 29.61 -37.15
CA PHE A 25 25.39 29.35 -36.73
C PHE A 25 25.98 30.19 -35.58
N ALA A 26 26.92 29.59 -34.83
CA ALA A 26 28.33 30.04 -34.81
C ALA A 26 29.25 28.95 -34.21
N GLN A 27 30.37 28.73 -34.90
CA GLN A 27 31.47 27.82 -34.55
C GLN A 27 32.36 28.45 -33.47
N GLU A 28 33.00 27.62 -32.65
CA GLU A 28 34.40 27.86 -32.30
C GLU A 28 35.14 26.54 -32.07
N THR A 29 36.15 26.35 -32.92
CA THR A 29 37.17 25.31 -32.91
C THR A 29 38.21 25.61 -31.83
N VAL A 30 38.65 24.60 -31.08
CA VAL A 30 40.01 24.60 -30.52
C VAL A 30 40.67 23.27 -30.82
N VAL A 31 41.90 23.44 -31.31
CA VAL A 31 42.76 22.52 -32.01
C VAL A 31 43.48 21.60 -31.02
N GLU A 32 43.56 20.34 -31.42
CA GLU A 32 44.40 19.28 -30.89
C GLU A 32 45.85 19.53 -31.33
N THR A 33 46.79 19.60 -30.39
CA THR A 33 48.22 19.56 -30.70
C THR A 33 48.85 18.39 -29.96
N THR A 34 49.13 17.35 -30.73
CA THR A 34 50.01 16.23 -30.40
C THR A 34 51.45 16.66 -30.69
N GLU A 35 52.32 16.72 -29.68
CA GLU A 35 53.77 16.73 -29.90
C GLU A 35 54.39 15.47 -29.30
N HIS A 36 54.97 14.65 -30.18
CA HIS A 36 55.92 13.62 -29.85
C HIS A 36 57.30 14.26 -29.63
N HIS A 37 57.89 14.06 -28.45
CA HIS A 37 59.33 14.19 -28.25
C HIS A 37 59.87 12.98 -27.49
N HIS A 38 60.72 12.22 -28.16
CA HIS A 38 61.61 11.21 -27.60
C HIS A 38 62.74 11.89 -26.85
N ILE A 39 62.86 11.71 -25.53
CA ILE A 39 64.12 11.94 -24.80
C ILE A 39 64.32 10.89 -23.70
N VAL A 40 65.31 10.03 -23.95
CA VAL A 40 66.36 9.49 -23.06
C VAL A 40 66.10 9.46 -21.55
N ALA A 41 66.18 8.26 -20.98
CA ALA A 41 66.23 8.00 -19.54
C ALA A 41 67.52 8.53 -18.89
N PRO A 42 67.44 9.08 -17.68
CA PRO A 42 68.50 8.97 -16.70
C PRO A 42 68.04 8.25 -15.44
N GLU A 43 68.91 7.36 -14.95
CA GLU A 43 68.81 6.70 -13.66
C GLU A 43 68.55 7.71 -12.54
N THR A 44 67.54 7.45 -11.71
CA THR A 44 67.31 8.20 -10.47
C THR A 44 67.42 7.27 -9.28
N VAL A 45 68.33 7.66 -8.39
CA VAL A 45 68.69 7.06 -7.12
C VAL A 45 67.48 7.05 -6.18
N THR A 46 67.15 5.87 -5.65
CA THR A 46 66.11 5.67 -4.65
C THR A 46 66.59 6.16 -3.28
N ILE A 47 66.10 7.30 -2.80
CA ILE A 47 66.16 7.67 -1.38
C ILE A 47 64.78 7.34 -0.78
N GLY A 48 64.75 6.33 0.08
CA GLY A 48 63.55 5.87 0.75
C GLY A 48 62.97 6.93 1.68
N THR A 49 61.74 7.36 1.42
CA THR A 49 60.88 7.99 2.41
C THR A 49 59.78 6.98 2.77
N GLN A 50 59.84 6.43 3.98
CA GLN A 50 58.75 5.62 4.51
C GLN A 50 57.57 6.54 4.85
N ALA A 51 56.60 6.63 3.93
CA ALA A 51 55.26 7.08 4.26
C ALA A 51 54.46 5.86 4.73
N GLN A 52 54.19 5.77 6.03
CA GLN A 52 53.20 4.83 6.56
C GLN A 52 51.83 5.25 6.04
N ALA A 53 51.28 4.46 5.11
CA ALA A 53 49.88 4.54 4.73
C ALA A 53 49.03 4.09 5.92
N VAL A 54 48.32 5.03 6.55
CA VAL A 54 47.28 4.71 7.52
C VAL A 54 46.10 4.14 6.74
N GLU A 55 45.86 2.84 6.91
CA GLU A 55 44.71 2.13 6.37
C GLU A 55 43.42 2.80 6.87
N PRO A 56 42.46 3.17 5.99
CA PRO A 56 41.21 3.76 6.45
C PRO A 56 40.47 2.75 7.32
N ALA A 57 40.12 3.15 8.54
CA ALA A 57 39.38 2.33 9.48
C ALA A 57 38.13 1.74 8.81
N ARG A 58 38.05 0.41 8.77
CA ARG A 58 36.83 -0.30 8.32
C ARG A 58 35.66 0.20 9.17
N ARG A 59 34.63 0.72 8.51
CA ARG A 59 33.32 0.91 9.13
C ARG A 59 32.92 -0.42 9.76
N PRO A 60 32.40 -0.45 11.00
CA PRO A 60 31.91 -1.68 11.58
C PRO A 60 30.85 -2.25 10.63
N GLU A 61 31.12 -3.46 10.16
CA GLU A 61 30.19 -4.24 9.36
C GLU A 61 28.96 -4.45 10.24
N LYS A 62 27.83 -3.87 9.83
CA LYS A 62 26.56 -3.98 10.54
C LYS A 62 26.25 -5.47 10.64
N GLU A 63 26.28 -6.02 11.85
CA GLU A 63 25.99 -7.42 12.11
C GLU A 63 24.68 -7.79 11.40
N VAL A 64 24.78 -8.66 10.38
CA VAL A 64 23.62 -9.15 9.65
C VAL A 64 22.97 -10.19 10.53
N VAL A 65 22.16 -9.73 11.49
CA VAL A 65 21.26 -10.60 12.24
C VAL A 65 20.39 -11.32 11.21
N ALA A 66 20.49 -12.64 11.17
CA ALA A 66 19.64 -13.45 10.29
C ALA A 66 18.18 -13.07 10.55
N PRO A 67 17.36 -12.84 9.50
CA PRO A 67 15.98 -12.42 9.70
C PRO A 67 15.27 -13.46 10.56
N VAL A 68 14.56 -13.00 11.59
CA VAL A 68 13.67 -13.84 12.38
C VAL A 68 12.61 -14.39 11.42
N THR A 69 12.74 -15.65 11.03
CA THR A 69 11.73 -16.36 10.23
C THR A 69 10.82 -17.15 11.14
N VAL A 70 9.53 -17.12 10.82
CA VAL A 70 8.49 -17.85 11.54
C VAL A 70 7.76 -18.73 10.53
N HIS A 71 7.54 -20.00 10.90
CA HIS A 71 6.81 -20.96 10.07
C HIS A 71 5.30 -20.72 10.12
N THR A 72 4.59 -21.02 9.02
CA THR A 72 3.14 -20.85 8.86
C THR A 72 2.32 -21.33 10.06
N ALA A 73 2.60 -22.53 10.58
CA ALA A 73 1.82 -23.14 11.66
C ALA A 73 1.82 -22.34 12.98
N ALA A 74 2.85 -21.52 13.22
CA ALA A 74 2.91 -20.67 14.42
C ALA A 74 2.09 -19.37 14.27
N LEU A 75 1.67 -19.03 13.06
CA LEU A 75 0.98 -17.78 12.74
C LEU A 75 -0.50 -17.99 12.37
N THR A 76 -0.94 -19.23 12.12
CA THR A 76 -2.32 -19.53 11.69
C THR A 76 -3.38 -19.18 12.73
N ASP A 77 -3.03 -19.15 14.02
CA ASP A 77 -3.96 -18.74 15.08
C ASP A 77 -4.28 -17.24 15.00
N THR A 78 -3.28 -16.42 14.65
CA THR A 78 -3.44 -14.96 14.48
C THR A 78 -3.95 -14.62 13.08
N TYR A 79 -3.40 -15.25 12.04
CA TYR A 79 -3.64 -14.96 10.64
C TYR A 79 -4.27 -16.15 9.95
N ALA A 80 -5.57 -16.36 10.21
CA ALA A 80 -6.31 -17.57 9.83
C ALA A 80 -6.33 -17.89 8.32
N TRP A 81 -6.03 -16.93 7.44
CA TRP A 81 -5.92 -17.18 6.00
C TRP A 81 -4.65 -17.94 5.62
N LEU A 82 -3.61 -17.93 6.45
CA LEU A 82 -2.37 -18.68 6.22
C LEU A 82 -2.55 -20.20 6.25
N ALA A 83 -3.70 -20.70 6.71
CA ALA A 83 -4.05 -22.12 6.66
C ALA A 83 -4.38 -22.61 5.24
N GLY A 84 -4.42 -21.72 4.24
CA GLY A 84 -4.59 -22.09 2.84
C GLY A 84 -3.37 -22.83 2.27
N GLU A 85 -3.62 -23.75 1.34
CA GLU A 85 -2.59 -24.56 0.67
C GLU A 85 -1.54 -23.69 -0.05
N GLU A 86 -1.91 -22.50 -0.50
CA GLU A 86 -1.01 -21.56 -1.14
C GLU A 86 0.14 -21.10 -0.23
N PHE A 87 -0.03 -21.17 1.10
CA PHE A 87 0.95 -20.76 2.11
C PHE A 87 1.59 -21.96 2.84
N ALA A 88 1.22 -23.19 2.46
CA ALA A 88 1.76 -24.39 3.08
C ALA A 88 3.28 -24.49 2.88
N GLY A 89 4.01 -24.68 3.99
CA GLY A 89 5.47 -24.82 3.98
C GLY A 89 6.25 -23.54 3.67
N GLN A 90 5.59 -22.38 3.56
CA GLN A 90 6.28 -21.11 3.38
C GLN A 90 6.88 -20.59 4.70
N GLU A 91 7.90 -19.75 4.57
CA GLU A 91 8.49 -19.01 5.67
C GLU A 91 8.17 -17.53 5.54
N PHE A 92 7.85 -16.91 6.67
CA PHE A 92 7.52 -15.50 6.74
C PHE A 92 8.47 -14.77 7.69
N THR A 93 8.64 -13.48 7.45
CA THR A 93 9.24 -12.57 8.42
C THR A 93 8.15 -11.64 8.96
N PRO A 94 7.97 -11.52 10.28
CA PRO A 94 7.08 -10.51 10.85
C PRO A 94 7.49 -9.10 10.40
N MET A 95 6.51 -8.25 10.10
CA MET A 95 6.77 -6.92 9.54
C MET A 95 7.65 -6.04 10.45
N ASP A 96 7.43 -6.09 11.77
CA ASP A 96 8.21 -5.37 12.77
C ASP A 96 9.64 -5.89 12.94
N ALA A 97 9.89 -7.18 12.70
CA ALA A 97 11.24 -7.74 12.61
C ALA A 97 11.95 -7.30 11.31
N ARG A 98 11.20 -7.08 10.23
CA ARG A 98 11.77 -6.70 8.92
C ARG A 98 12.13 -5.22 8.80
N PHE A 99 11.33 -4.35 9.40
CA PHE A 99 11.42 -2.90 9.24
C PHE A 99 11.65 -2.21 10.58
N ALA A 100 12.92 -2.08 10.99
CA ALA A 100 13.25 -1.28 12.17
C ALA A 100 12.87 0.21 11.95
N PRO A 101 12.47 0.94 13.01
CA PRO A 101 12.37 2.39 12.94
C PRO A 101 13.72 3.01 12.54
N PRO A 102 13.72 4.13 11.81
CA PRO A 102 14.94 4.87 11.50
C PRO A 102 15.62 5.41 12.76
N GLU A 103 16.88 5.81 12.63
CA GLU A 103 17.64 6.44 13.72
C GLU A 103 16.89 7.68 14.27
N GLY A 104 16.80 7.78 15.60
CA GLY A 104 16.10 8.87 16.28
C GLY A 104 14.59 8.68 16.43
N TYR A 105 14.01 7.60 15.87
CA TYR A 105 12.60 7.26 16.03
C TYR A 105 12.42 6.04 16.93
N THR A 106 11.35 6.03 17.70
CA THR A 106 10.91 4.88 18.50
C THR A 106 9.49 4.50 18.08
N ARG A 107 9.18 3.20 18.00
CA ARG A 107 7.79 2.77 17.71
C ARG A 107 6.85 3.34 18.76
N VAL A 108 5.67 3.76 18.32
CA VAL A 108 4.59 4.10 19.24
C VAL A 108 4.14 2.81 19.93
N GLU A 109 4.01 2.84 21.26
CA GLU A 109 3.53 1.71 22.04
C GLU A 109 2.09 1.35 21.63
N VAL A 110 1.83 0.05 21.48
CA VAL A 110 0.49 -0.48 21.14
C VAL A 110 0.16 -1.60 22.12
N ALA A 111 -1.08 -1.62 22.61
CA ALA A 111 -1.51 -2.69 23.49
C ALA A 111 -1.69 -4.00 22.71
N GLU A 112 -1.32 -5.12 23.31
CA GLU A 112 -1.59 -6.45 22.76
C GLU A 112 -3.09 -6.65 22.51
N GLY A 113 -3.42 -7.41 21.47
CA GLY A 113 -4.81 -7.68 21.08
C GLY A 113 -5.52 -6.53 20.38
N THR A 114 -4.86 -5.39 20.14
CA THR A 114 -5.41 -4.28 19.33
C THR A 114 -5.19 -4.49 17.83
N PHE A 115 -5.94 -3.76 17.00
CA PHE A 115 -5.76 -3.79 15.54
C PHE A 115 -4.35 -3.30 15.14
N ALA A 116 -3.81 -2.30 15.84
CA ALA A 116 -2.46 -1.81 15.63
C ALA A 116 -1.40 -2.90 15.89
N ALA A 117 -1.53 -3.66 16.98
CA ALA A 117 -0.65 -4.80 17.28
C ALA A 117 -0.77 -5.91 16.21
N PHE A 118 -1.99 -6.20 15.77
CA PHE A 118 -2.25 -7.17 14.70
C PHE A 118 -1.57 -6.79 13.38
N LEU A 119 -1.61 -5.50 13.00
CA LEU A 119 -0.97 -5.01 11.78
C LEU A 119 0.56 -5.01 11.87
N ARG A 120 1.10 -4.64 13.03
CA ARG A 120 2.55 -4.60 13.28
C ARG A 120 3.24 -5.95 13.03
N GLY A 121 2.54 -7.06 13.33
CA GLY A 121 3.05 -8.42 13.16
C GLY A 121 2.82 -9.06 11.79
N LEU A 122 2.27 -8.33 10.79
CA LEU A 122 1.84 -8.93 9.52
C LEU A 122 2.92 -9.82 8.89
N PRO A 123 2.56 -11.02 8.40
CA PRO A 123 3.51 -11.96 7.84
C PRO A 123 3.98 -11.47 6.47
N LEU A 124 5.29 -11.31 6.27
CA LEU A 124 5.87 -10.91 4.99
C LEU A 124 6.46 -12.13 4.27
N LEU A 125 6.18 -12.24 2.98
CA LEU A 125 6.78 -13.25 2.11
C LEU A 125 8.29 -13.02 2.00
N THR A 126 9.10 -14.04 2.30
CA THR A 126 10.57 -13.97 2.29
C THR A 126 11.16 -14.09 0.87
N ASP A 127 10.46 -14.79 -0.02
CA ASP A 127 10.89 -15.08 -1.39
C ASP A 127 10.29 -14.12 -2.44
N ARG A 128 9.30 -13.31 -2.06
CA ARG A 128 8.57 -12.44 -2.99
C ARG A 128 9.17 -11.03 -3.08
N ARG A 129 9.72 -10.71 -4.25
CA ARG A 129 10.36 -9.41 -4.54
C ARG A 129 9.50 -8.43 -5.34
N THR A 130 8.42 -8.90 -5.95
CA THR A 130 7.54 -8.10 -6.81
C THR A 130 6.09 -8.39 -6.44
N VAL A 131 5.25 -7.36 -6.47
CA VAL A 131 3.79 -7.51 -6.30
C VAL A 131 3.24 -8.33 -7.46
N HIS A 132 2.39 -9.31 -7.18
CA HIS A 132 1.62 -9.98 -8.22
C HIS A 132 0.16 -9.46 -8.27
N SER A 133 -0.41 -9.46 -9.47
CA SER A 133 -1.85 -9.27 -9.66
C SER A 133 -2.63 -10.51 -9.22
N TYR A 134 -3.96 -10.38 -9.14
CA TYR A 134 -4.87 -11.53 -8.97
C TYR A 134 -4.74 -12.61 -10.05
N SER A 135 -4.20 -12.28 -11.23
CA SER A 135 -3.94 -13.23 -12.32
C SER A 135 -2.54 -13.86 -12.26
N GLY A 136 -1.74 -13.53 -11.25
CA GLY A 136 -0.36 -14.00 -11.10
C GLY A 136 0.67 -13.23 -11.93
N GLU A 137 0.28 -12.14 -12.59
CA GLU A 137 1.21 -11.29 -13.34
C GLU A 137 2.12 -10.51 -12.39
N ARG A 138 3.43 -10.46 -12.69
CA ARG A 138 4.37 -9.62 -11.93
C ARG A 138 4.19 -8.15 -12.29
N LEU A 139 3.90 -7.33 -11.29
CA LEU A 139 3.68 -5.90 -11.42
C LEU A 139 4.92 -5.11 -11.00
N ARG A 140 5.08 -3.92 -11.60
CA ARG A 140 6.13 -2.95 -11.24
C ARG A 140 5.70 -2.00 -10.12
N SER A 141 4.79 -2.43 -9.25
CA SER A 141 4.31 -1.62 -8.13
C SER A 141 5.44 -1.32 -7.13
N PRO A 142 5.63 -0.05 -6.72
CA PRO A 142 6.67 0.32 -5.76
C PRO A 142 6.48 -0.35 -4.40
N SER A 143 7.25 -1.41 -4.15
CA SER A 143 7.09 -2.29 -2.99
C SER A 143 8.40 -2.55 -2.28
N ALA A 144 8.35 -2.61 -0.95
CA ALA A 144 9.47 -2.96 -0.08
C ALA A 144 9.37 -4.42 0.42
N ALA A 145 8.15 -4.89 0.66
CA ALA A 145 7.82 -6.27 1.02
C ALA A 145 6.37 -6.58 0.65
N ILE A 146 6.08 -7.86 0.44
CA ILE A 146 4.73 -8.34 0.13
C ILE A 146 4.16 -9.04 1.37
N VAL A 147 2.97 -8.64 1.78
CA VAL A 147 2.25 -9.30 2.88
C VAL A 147 1.70 -10.62 2.35
N ALA A 148 1.91 -11.70 3.09
CA ALA A 148 1.37 -13.01 2.78
C ALA A 148 -0.15 -12.98 3.02
N MET A 149 -0.91 -12.56 2.01
CA MET A 149 -2.38 -12.52 2.01
C MET A 149 -2.89 -12.79 0.60
N ASP A 150 -3.83 -13.73 0.48
CA ASP A 150 -4.46 -14.01 -0.80
C ASP A 150 -5.24 -12.79 -1.31
N VAL A 151 -5.15 -12.54 -2.62
CA VAL A 151 -5.99 -11.54 -3.33
C VAL A 151 -7.20 -12.22 -4.01
N GLY A 152 -7.24 -13.54 -4.01
CA GLY A 152 -8.22 -14.36 -4.73
C GLY A 152 -7.93 -14.47 -6.24
N ALA A 153 -8.70 -15.30 -6.93
CA ALA A 153 -8.53 -15.58 -8.36
C ALA A 153 -9.26 -14.60 -9.29
N ARG A 154 -9.86 -13.54 -8.75
CA ARG A 154 -10.68 -12.56 -9.49
C ARG A 154 -10.17 -11.16 -9.24
N ASN A 155 -10.38 -10.27 -10.21
CA ASN A 155 -10.12 -8.84 -10.06
C ASN A 155 -11.15 -8.21 -9.10
N LEU A 156 -11.03 -8.50 -7.80
CA LEU A 156 -12.05 -8.18 -6.81
C LEU A 156 -11.49 -7.46 -5.58
N GLN A 157 -10.50 -8.02 -4.87
CA GLN A 157 -9.91 -7.38 -3.68
C GLN A 157 -8.99 -6.23 -4.12
N GLN A 158 -9.55 -5.02 -4.25
CA GLN A 158 -8.85 -3.81 -4.68
C GLN A 158 -8.37 -2.98 -3.47
N CYS A 159 -7.99 -1.72 -3.71
CA CYS A 159 -7.36 -0.84 -2.72
C CYS A 159 -8.17 -0.70 -1.42
N ALA A 160 -9.45 -0.29 -1.51
CA ALA A 160 -10.33 -0.16 -0.35
C ALA A 160 -10.57 -1.51 0.35
N ASP A 161 -10.71 -2.57 -0.44
CA ASP A 161 -10.99 -3.92 0.05
C ASP A 161 -9.84 -4.50 0.87
N THR A 162 -8.62 -4.05 0.63
CA THR A 162 -7.45 -4.44 1.42
C THR A 162 -7.57 -3.93 2.87
N ALA A 163 -8.01 -2.68 3.07
CA ALA A 163 -8.26 -2.14 4.40
C ALA A 163 -9.43 -2.86 5.08
N ILE A 164 -10.52 -3.11 4.34
CA ILE A 164 -11.67 -3.89 4.82
C ILE A 164 -11.23 -5.30 5.23
N ARG A 165 -10.43 -5.98 4.41
CA ARG A 165 -9.94 -7.34 4.64
C ARG A 165 -9.11 -7.40 5.91
N LEU A 166 -8.14 -6.50 6.08
CA LEU A 166 -7.30 -6.46 7.29
C LEU A 166 -8.15 -6.27 8.56
N HIS A 167 -9.09 -5.32 8.53
CA HIS A 167 -10.00 -5.09 9.66
C HIS A 167 -10.87 -6.31 9.95
N ALA A 168 -11.43 -6.93 8.91
CA ALA A 168 -12.30 -8.10 9.06
C ALA A 168 -11.56 -9.30 9.64
N GLU A 169 -10.32 -9.54 9.19
CA GLU A 169 -9.50 -10.64 9.70
C GLU A 169 -9.06 -10.40 11.15
N TYR A 170 -8.77 -9.16 11.53
CA TYR A 170 -8.51 -8.82 12.94
C TYR A 170 -9.73 -9.10 13.83
N LEU A 171 -10.93 -8.69 13.42
CA LEU A 171 -12.16 -9.00 14.16
C LEU A 171 -12.43 -10.51 14.20
N TRP A 172 -12.05 -11.24 13.15
CA TRP A 172 -12.15 -12.70 13.11
C TRP A 172 -11.22 -13.39 14.10
N SER A 173 -9.95 -12.98 14.16
CA SER A 173 -8.92 -13.58 15.01
C SER A 173 -9.08 -13.23 16.48
N SER A 174 -9.62 -12.05 16.79
CA SER A 174 -9.91 -11.59 18.16
C SER A 174 -11.28 -12.01 18.70
N ASP A 175 -11.97 -12.94 18.02
CA ASP A 175 -13.33 -13.42 18.35
C ASP A 175 -14.41 -12.31 18.44
N GLN A 176 -14.17 -11.17 17.81
CA GLN A 176 -15.09 -10.02 17.73
C GLN A 176 -16.01 -10.09 16.51
N ARG A 177 -16.40 -11.31 16.10
CA ARG A 177 -17.10 -11.57 14.84
C ARG A 177 -18.50 -10.97 14.75
N ASP A 178 -19.10 -10.61 15.88
CA ASP A 178 -20.40 -9.95 15.91
C ASP A 178 -20.33 -8.46 15.51
N GLN A 179 -19.12 -7.88 15.47
CA GLN A 179 -18.87 -6.52 14.99
C GLN A 179 -18.62 -6.46 13.48
N LEU A 180 -18.55 -7.61 12.79
CA LEU A 180 -18.30 -7.68 11.35
C LEU A 180 -19.51 -7.15 10.55
N ALA A 181 -19.45 -5.87 10.23
CA ALA A 181 -20.44 -5.15 9.44
C ALA A 181 -19.75 -4.15 8.50
N TYR A 182 -20.25 -4.04 7.28
CA TYR A 182 -19.75 -3.09 6.28
C TYR A 182 -20.89 -2.58 5.41
N HIS A 183 -20.78 -1.37 4.88
CA HIS A 183 -21.74 -0.82 3.95
C HIS A 183 -21.34 -1.06 2.49
N PHE A 184 -22.32 -1.39 1.66
CA PHE A 184 -22.23 -1.27 0.22
C PHE A 184 -22.24 0.21 -0.19
N THR A 185 -21.83 0.48 -1.43
CA THR A 185 -21.88 1.83 -2.02
C THR A 185 -23.30 2.38 -2.10
N SER A 186 -24.33 1.51 -2.12
CA SER A 186 -25.74 1.92 -2.03
C SER A 186 -26.14 2.44 -0.64
N GLY A 187 -25.31 2.22 0.39
CA GLY A 187 -25.64 2.47 1.79
C GLY A 187 -26.36 1.29 2.47
N ASP A 188 -26.56 0.15 1.80
CA ASP A 188 -27.05 -1.06 2.45
C ASP A 188 -25.94 -1.74 3.26
N GLU A 189 -26.22 -2.06 4.51
CA GLU A 189 -25.26 -2.74 5.40
C GLU A 189 -25.31 -4.26 5.24
N THR A 190 -24.17 -4.92 5.20
CA THR A 190 -24.08 -6.39 5.31
C THR A 190 -23.37 -6.77 6.60
N ARG A 191 -23.95 -7.74 7.33
CA ARG A 191 -23.40 -8.23 8.60
C ARG A 191 -23.04 -9.70 8.46
N TRP A 192 -21.88 -10.08 8.98
CA TRP A 192 -21.48 -11.49 9.02
C TRP A 192 -22.47 -12.34 9.82
N GLY A 193 -23.02 -11.79 10.91
CA GLY A 193 -24.03 -12.44 11.74
C GLY A 193 -25.28 -12.87 10.96
N ASP A 194 -25.75 -12.04 10.02
CA ASP A 194 -26.91 -12.37 9.18
C ASP A 194 -26.53 -13.31 8.05
N TRP A 195 -25.37 -13.07 7.42
CA TRP A 195 -24.87 -13.91 6.34
C TRP A 195 -24.64 -15.36 6.76
N LYS A 196 -23.97 -15.57 7.91
CA LYS A 196 -23.71 -16.91 8.47
C LYS A 196 -25.00 -17.65 8.82
N ASN A 197 -26.10 -16.93 9.02
CA ASN A 197 -27.43 -17.47 9.32
C ASN A 197 -28.35 -17.56 8.08
N GLY A 198 -27.81 -17.35 6.88
CA GLY A 198 -28.50 -17.66 5.62
C GLY A 198 -28.98 -16.45 4.81
N GLU A 199 -28.73 -15.21 5.27
CA GLU A 199 -29.03 -14.00 4.49
C GLU A 199 -28.15 -13.90 3.25
N ARG A 200 -28.75 -13.55 2.11
CA ARG A 200 -28.10 -13.26 0.84
C ARG A 200 -28.75 -12.02 0.22
N PHE A 201 -28.05 -11.39 -0.72
CA PHE A 201 -28.51 -10.19 -1.40
C PHE A 201 -28.87 -10.49 -2.86
N ARG A 202 -30.04 -10.04 -3.30
CA ARG A 202 -30.40 -9.95 -4.72
C ARG A 202 -30.28 -8.49 -5.13
N ILE A 203 -29.34 -8.21 -6.02
CA ILE A 203 -28.97 -6.84 -6.38
C ILE A 203 -29.31 -6.58 -7.85
N ALA A 204 -30.05 -5.50 -8.10
CA ALA A 204 -30.43 -5.05 -9.43
C ALA A 204 -30.30 -3.52 -9.50
N GLY A 205 -29.28 -3.03 -10.19
CA GLY A 205 -28.90 -1.62 -10.14
C GLY A 205 -28.54 -1.19 -8.71
N SER A 206 -29.12 -0.10 -8.23
CA SER A 206 -28.96 0.38 -6.85
C SER A 206 -29.89 -0.27 -5.84
N LYS A 207 -30.77 -1.19 -6.25
CA LYS A 207 -31.74 -1.83 -5.36
C LYS A 207 -31.14 -3.10 -4.77
N VAL A 208 -31.05 -3.15 -3.45
CA VAL A 208 -30.60 -4.32 -2.69
C VAL A 208 -31.80 -4.96 -2.01
N LYS A 209 -32.07 -6.24 -2.31
CA LYS A 209 -33.11 -7.03 -1.63
C LYS A 209 -32.44 -8.13 -0.80
N ARG A 210 -32.65 -8.09 0.52
CA ARG A 210 -32.26 -9.17 1.44
C ARG A 210 -33.20 -10.36 1.30
N VAL A 211 -32.65 -11.56 1.23
CA VAL A 211 -33.40 -12.82 1.19
C VAL A 211 -32.71 -13.84 2.09
N ARG A 212 -33.48 -14.69 2.77
CA ARG A 212 -32.93 -15.87 3.45
C ARG A 212 -33.06 -17.06 2.51
N SER A 213 -31.95 -17.49 1.92
CA SER A 213 -31.94 -18.55 0.91
C SER A 213 -30.82 -19.57 1.08
N ALA A 214 -29.85 -19.31 1.97
CA ALA A 214 -28.77 -20.24 2.27
C ALA A 214 -29.02 -20.93 3.63
N LYS A 215 -28.42 -22.11 3.81
CA LYS A 215 -28.37 -22.78 5.12
C LYS A 215 -27.36 -22.07 6.03
N PRO A 216 -27.53 -22.13 7.37
CA PRO A 216 -26.53 -21.61 8.29
C PRO A 216 -25.15 -22.23 8.06
N ASN A 217 -24.11 -21.39 8.00
CA ASN A 217 -22.73 -21.79 7.77
C ASN A 217 -21.77 -20.72 8.33
N GLY A 218 -21.08 -21.06 9.42
CA GLY A 218 -20.09 -20.19 10.07
C GLY A 218 -18.63 -20.48 9.70
N SER A 219 -18.39 -21.27 8.65
CA SER A 219 -17.03 -21.69 8.28
C SER A 219 -16.16 -20.55 7.75
N ARG A 220 -14.84 -20.72 7.85
CA ARG A 220 -13.83 -19.81 7.29
C ARG A 220 -13.99 -19.57 5.79
N ALA A 221 -14.38 -20.60 5.06
CA ALA A 221 -14.67 -20.53 3.62
C ALA A 221 -15.92 -19.68 3.33
N GLU A 222 -16.95 -19.77 4.18
CA GLU A 222 -18.15 -18.92 4.05
C GLU A 222 -17.85 -17.46 4.41
N PHE A 223 -16.99 -17.23 5.40
CA PHE A 223 -16.49 -15.88 5.72
C PHE A 223 -15.76 -15.27 4.54
N ARG A 224 -14.91 -16.04 3.85
CA ARG A 224 -14.26 -15.56 2.61
C ARG A 224 -15.28 -15.22 1.51
N ARG A 225 -16.32 -16.04 1.32
CA ARG A 225 -17.42 -15.77 0.37
C ARG A 225 -18.23 -14.51 0.72
N TRP A 226 -18.45 -14.27 2.02
CA TRP A 226 -19.08 -13.04 2.48
C TRP A 226 -18.23 -11.83 2.13
N LEU A 227 -16.92 -11.87 2.40
CA LEU A 227 -16.00 -10.81 2.02
C LEU A 227 -15.95 -10.57 0.51
N ASP A 228 -16.03 -11.61 -0.33
CA ASP A 228 -16.16 -11.42 -1.79
C ASP A 228 -17.44 -10.63 -2.16
N THR A 229 -18.52 -10.82 -1.41
CA THR A 229 -19.74 -10.03 -1.58
C THR A 229 -19.54 -8.59 -1.12
N VAL A 230 -18.83 -8.38 0.00
CA VAL A 230 -18.43 -7.04 0.45
C VAL A 230 -17.63 -6.34 -0.64
N PHE A 231 -16.55 -6.95 -1.15
CA PHE A 231 -15.67 -6.36 -2.15
C PHE A 231 -16.35 -6.08 -3.48
N MET A 232 -17.42 -6.80 -3.80
CA MET A 232 -18.19 -6.58 -5.03
C MET A 232 -19.03 -5.30 -4.98
N TYR A 233 -19.40 -4.82 -3.79
CA TYR A 233 -20.36 -3.73 -3.63
C TYR A 233 -19.89 -2.59 -2.72
N ALA A 234 -18.89 -2.80 -1.89
CA ALA A 234 -18.18 -1.77 -1.14
C ALA A 234 -17.10 -1.10 -2.01
N GLY A 235 -16.50 -0.03 -1.49
CA GLY A 235 -15.39 0.66 -2.13
C GLY A 235 -15.03 1.94 -1.37
N THR A 236 -14.20 2.78 -1.98
CA THR A 236 -13.73 4.02 -1.33
C THR A 236 -14.86 4.96 -0.89
N ARG A 237 -16.00 4.94 -1.61
CA ARG A 237 -17.20 5.71 -1.25
C ARG A 237 -17.91 5.16 -0.01
N SER A 238 -18.02 3.83 0.12
CA SER A 238 -18.72 3.23 1.26
C SER A 238 -17.92 3.29 2.55
N LEU A 239 -16.58 3.31 2.47
CA LEU A 239 -15.70 3.44 3.65
C LEU A 239 -16.05 4.65 4.53
N ARG A 240 -16.59 5.74 3.98
CA ARG A 240 -17.03 6.90 4.78
C ARG A 240 -18.16 6.56 5.76
N LEU A 241 -18.98 5.56 5.45
CA LEU A 241 -20.07 5.07 6.29
C LEU A 241 -19.55 4.17 7.42
N ASP A 242 -18.45 3.46 7.16
CA ASP A 242 -17.83 2.50 8.09
C ASP A 242 -16.66 3.12 8.89
N SER A 243 -16.47 4.44 8.83
CA SER A 243 -15.31 5.10 9.43
C SER A 243 -15.55 6.54 9.86
N LYS A 244 -14.76 7.00 10.83
CA LYS A 244 -14.73 8.38 11.32
C LYS A 244 -13.46 9.10 10.88
N SER A 245 -13.52 10.42 10.78
CA SER A 245 -12.33 11.25 10.55
C SER A 245 -11.40 11.19 11.76
N VAL A 246 -10.09 11.26 11.50
CA VAL A 246 -9.05 11.27 12.55
C VAL A 246 -8.27 12.57 12.45
N GLN A 247 -7.86 13.10 13.60
CA GLN A 247 -6.97 14.26 13.63
C GLN A 247 -5.54 13.83 13.28
N PRO A 248 -4.78 14.57 12.47
CA PRO A 248 -3.47 14.10 11.99
C PRO A 248 -2.47 13.73 13.09
N ARG A 249 -2.47 14.46 14.21
CA ARG A 249 -1.63 14.13 15.39
C ARG A 249 -2.05 12.86 16.14
N ALA A 250 -3.22 12.33 15.85
CA ALA A 250 -3.75 11.12 16.47
C ALA A 250 -3.64 9.88 15.55
N ILE A 251 -2.92 9.98 14.42
CA ILE A 251 -2.70 8.84 13.51
C ILE A 251 -2.10 7.67 14.28
N GLU A 252 -2.71 6.50 14.13
CA GLU A 252 -2.23 5.21 14.64
C GLU A 252 -2.25 4.15 13.53
N ALA A 253 -1.59 3.01 13.77
CA ALA A 253 -1.67 1.89 12.86
C ALA A 253 -3.11 1.35 12.79
N GLY A 254 -3.62 1.15 11.59
CA GLY A 254 -5.02 0.81 11.31
C GLY A 254 -5.84 1.99 10.78
N ASP A 255 -5.34 3.22 10.92
CA ASP A 255 -5.86 4.37 10.17
C ASP A 255 -5.53 4.25 8.69
N PHE A 256 -6.36 4.85 7.85
CA PHE A 256 -6.19 4.82 6.41
C PHE A 256 -6.53 6.16 5.78
N PHE A 257 -5.84 6.47 4.69
CA PHE A 257 -6.20 7.58 3.82
C PHE A 257 -7.09 7.06 2.70
N VAL A 258 -8.19 7.76 2.42
CA VAL A 258 -9.14 7.37 1.38
C VAL A 258 -9.56 8.56 0.52
N ALA A 259 -9.30 8.46 -0.78
CA ALA A 259 -9.80 9.36 -1.80
C ALA A 259 -11.08 8.75 -2.39
N PRO A 260 -12.28 9.21 -1.98
CA PRO A 260 -13.54 8.64 -2.45
C PRO A 260 -13.73 8.92 -3.95
N GLY A 261 -14.08 7.90 -4.73
CA GLY A 261 -14.20 8.07 -6.19
C GLY A 261 -14.63 6.81 -6.92
N SER A 262 -14.70 6.91 -8.25
CA SER A 262 -14.86 5.78 -9.17
C SER A 262 -14.15 6.13 -10.49
N PRO A 263 -12.81 5.99 -10.55
CA PRO A 263 -11.94 5.36 -9.56
C PRO A 263 -11.67 6.26 -8.34
N GLY A 264 -11.39 5.63 -7.20
CA GLY A 264 -10.81 6.27 -6.00
C GLY A 264 -9.70 5.39 -5.45
N HIS A 265 -8.95 5.83 -4.45
CA HIS A 265 -7.86 5.04 -3.87
C HIS A 265 -7.84 5.06 -2.35
N ALA A 266 -7.23 4.04 -1.75
CA ALA A 266 -7.02 3.96 -0.32
C ALA A 266 -5.68 3.32 0.00
N VAL A 267 -5.04 3.81 1.05
CA VAL A 267 -3.81 3.27 1.63
C VAL A 267 -3.96 3.20 3.16
N ILE A 268 -3.36 2.20 3.80
CA ILE A 268 -3.50 1.95 5.25
C ILE A 268 -2.16 2.13 5.96
N VAL A 269 -2.17 2.76 7.13
CA VAL A 269 -1.01 2.87 8.03
C VAL A 269 -0.85 1.54 8.76
N LEU A 270 0.29 0.88 8.58
CA LEU A 270 0.55 -0.46 9.10
C LEU A 270 1.34 -0.46 10.42
N ASP A 271 2.19 0.53 10.62
CA ASP A 271 2.96 0.75 11.86
C ASP A 271 3.30 2.23 11.99
N VAL A 272 3.56 2.70 13.21
CA VAL A 272 3.88 4.10 13.51
C VAL A 272 5.07 4.19 14.46
N ALA A 273 5.97 5.13 14.16
CA ALA A 273 7.05 5.52 15.04
C ALA A 273 7.07 7.06 15.21
N GLU A 274 7.62 7.53 16.32
CA GLU A 274 7.67 8.93 16.71
C GLU A 274 9.08 9.27 17.20
N ASN A 275 9.55 10.49 16.88
CA ASN A 275 10.82 11.00 17.41
C ASN A 275 10.61 11.91 18.63
N ALA A 276 11.70 12.35 19.26
CA ALA A 276 11.64 13.21 20.46
C ALA A 276 10.96 14.57 20.23
N GLN A 277 10.80 15.01 18.97
CA GLN A 277 10.11 16.24 18.59
C GLN A 277 8.61 16.01 18.34
N GLY A 278 8.11 14.78 18.48
CA GLY A 278 6.72 14.41 18.24
C GLY A 278 6.37 14.23 16.75
N GLN A 279 7.35 14.25 15.84
CA GLN A 279 7.11 13.96 14.43
C GLN A 279 6.85 12.46 14.27
N ARG A 280 5.71 12.13 13.67
CA ARG A 280 5.32 10.74 13.39
C ARG A 280 5.68 10.33 11.98
N ILE A 281 6.14 9.09 11.86
CA ILE A 281 6.35 8.39 10.60
C ILE A 281 5.56 7.08 10.61
N GLY A 282 5.19 6.58 9.44
CA GLY A 282 4.45 5.33 9.32
C GLY A 282 4.90 4.45 8.17
N LEU A 283 4.79 3.14 8.37
CA LEU A 283 4.77 2.19 7.26
C LEU A 283 3.38 2.27 6.61
N VAL A 284 3.34 2.38 5.29
CA VAL A 284 2.08 2.47 4.54
C VAL A 284 1.93 1.24 3.65
N GLY A 285 0.76 0.61 3.71
CA GLY A 285 0.36 -0.54 2.92
C GLY A 285 -0.70 -0.20 1.89
N GLN A 286 -0.70 -0.91 0.76
CA GLN A 286 -1.78 -0.80 -0.22
C GLN A 286 -2.01 -2.09 -1.00
N GLY A 287 -3.25 -2.30 -1.42
CA GLY A 287 -3.58 -2.99 -2.67
C GLY A 287 -3.71 -1.98 -3.81
N PHE A 288 -4.22 -2.38 -4.97
CA PHE A 288 -4.48 -1.44 -6.08
C PHE A 288 -5.60 -1.92 -7.00
N MET A 289 -5.79 -1.21 -8.12
CA MET A 289 -6.71 -1.55 -9.20
C MET A 289 -5.92 -1.67 -10.51
N PRO A 290 -5.95 -2.83 -11.21
CA PRO A 290 -6.58 -4.10 -10.84
C PRO A 290 -6.11 -4.69 -9.50
N ALA A 291 -6.89 -5.63 -8.96
CA ALA A 291 -6.59 -6.32 -7.70
C ALA A 291 -5.19 -6.93 -7.73
N GLN A 292 -4.43 -6.67 -6.68
CA GLN A 292 -3.05 -7.10 -6.53
C GLN A 292 -2.70 -7.30 -5.06
N GLU A 293 -1.62 -8.02 -4.81
CA GLU A 293 -1.17 -8.35 -3.46
C GLU A 293 -0.95 -7.09 -2.60
N LEU A 294 -1.36 -7.20 -1.32
CA LEU A 294 -1.06 -6.21 -0.31
C LEU A 294 0.46 -6.13 -0.12
N HIS A 295 1.00 -4.92 -0.17
CA HIS A 295 2.42 -4.69 -0.02
C HIS A 295 2.70 -3.44 0.80
N VAL A 296 3.85 -3.44 1.48
CA VAL A 296 4.43 -2.24 2.07
C VAL A 296 4.99 -1.38 0.95
N ILE A 297 4.51 -0.15 0.84
CA ILE A 297 4.90 0.78 -0.21
C ILE A 297 6.37 1.16 -0.06
N ARG A 298 7.10 1.19 -1.18
CA ARG A 298 8.43 1.79 -1.26
C ARG A 298 8.37 3.07 -2.06
N SER A 299 8.93 4.15 -1.54
CA SER A 299 9.03 5.42 -2.27
C SER A 299 10.38 6.10 -2.02
N ARG A 300 10.65 7.17 -2.77
CA ARG A 300 11.80 8.06 -2.57
C ARG A 300 11.28 9.48 -2.56
N GLY A 301 11.87 10.33 -1.74
CA GLY A 301 11.49 11.73 -1.69
C GLY A 301 11.80 12.35 -0.34
N PRO A 302 11.58 13.67 -0.20
CA PRO A 302 11.90 14.40 1.02
C PRO A 302 11.04 13.98 2.23
N GLN A 303 9.87 13.38 2.00
CA GLN A 303 8.94 12.93 3.05
C GLN A 303 8.98 11.42 3.28
N VAL A 304 10.05 10.73 2.86
CA VAL A 304 10.19 9.28 3.03
C VAL A 304 11.59 8.95 3.55
N ILE A 305 11.65 8.40 4.75
CA ILE A 305 12.89 7.97 5.42
C ILE A 305 13.13 6.49 5.11
N ASP A 306 14.38 6.13 4.81
CA ASP A 306 14.80 4.77 4.46
C ASP A 306 13.96 4.09 3.36
N GLN A 307 13.35 4.90 2.49
CA GLN A 307 12.47 4.50 1.39
C GLN A 307 11.16 3.81 1.79
N VAL A 308 10.85 3.66 3.08
CA VAL A 308 9.67 2.89 3.56
C VAL A 308 8.88 3.58 4.66
N TRP A 309 9.51 4.50 5.41
CA TRP A 309 8.87 5.23 6.49
C TRP A 309 8.42 6.60 6.00
N PHE A 310 7.12 6.77 5.80
CA PHE A 310 6.52 8.00 5.32
C PHE A 310 6.33 8.97 6.48
N VAL A 311 6.71 10.24 6.30
CA VAL A 311 6.35 11.31 7.24
C VAL A 311 4.83 11.46 7.22
N LEU A 312 4.21 11.23 8.36
CA LEU A 312 2.76 11.37 8.51
C LEU A 312 2.42 12.87 8.56
N PRO A 313 1.36 13.30 7.85
CA PRO A 313 1.07 14.72 7.69
C PRO A 313 0.58 15.34 9.00
N ASP A 314 0.93 16.60 9.25
CA ASP A 314 0.25 17.48 10.20
C ASP A 314 -1.02 18.11 9.58
N GLU A 315 -1.73 18.92 10.36
CA GLU A 315 -2.88 19.69 9.87
C GLU A 315 -2.51 20.59 8.67
N GLY A 316 -3.30 20.51 7.60
CA GLY A 316 -3.06 21.23 6.35
C GLY A 316 -1.95 20.65 5.46
N GLN A 317 -1.26 19.59 5.89
CA GLN A 317 -0.29 18.88 5.08
C GLN A 317 -0.92 17.68 4.35
N GLN A 318 -0.16 17.14 3.40
CA GLN A 318 -0.50 15.98 2.61
C GLN A 318 0.56 14.90 2.74
N ILE A 319 0.17 13.65 2.46
CA ILE A 319 1.09 12.53 2.29
C ILE A 319 1.12 12.11 0.82
N ASP A 320 2.33 12.08 0.25
CA ASP A 320 2.57 11.61 -1.12
C ASP A 320 2.86 10.11 -1.14
N THR A 321 2.16 9.38 -2.01
CA THR A 321 2.38 7.96 -2.26
C THR A 321 2.53 7.74 -3.77
N PRO A 322 3.41 6.83 -4.23
CA PRO A 322 3.84 6.78 -5.64
C PRO A 322 2.79 6.21 -6.61
N SER A 323 1.54 5.99 -6.18
CA SER A 323 0.50 5.29 -6.96
C SER A 323 -0.80 6.09 -7.12
N TRP A 324 -0.90 7.27 -6.52
CA TRP A 324 -2.08 8.13 -6.57
C TRP A 324 -1.72 9.59 -6.27
N ASP A 325 -2.66 10.51 -6.49
CA ASP A 325 -2.51 11.90 -6.03
C ASP A 325 -2.33 11.94 -4.50
N ALA A 326 -1.59 12.94 -4.02
CA ALA A 326 -1.30 13.11 -2.60
C ALA A 326 -2.58 13.21 -1.76
N PHE A 327 -2.60 12.52 -0.62
CA PHE A 327 -3.75 12.51 0.27
C PHE A 327 -3.67 13.67 1.26
N SER A 328 -4.75 14.43 1.39
CA SER A 328 -4.88 15.47 2.42
C SER A 328 -5.31 14.89 3.77
N SER A 329 -5.02 15.62 4.85
CA SER A 329 -5.38 15.22 6.22
C SER A 329 -6.88 14.98 6.44
N ASP A 330 -7.78 15.63 5.68
CA ASP A 330 -9.23 15.39 5.76
C ASP A 330 -9.68 14.04 5.17
N GLN A 331 -8.81 13.40 4.40
CA GLN A 331 -9.00 12.05 3.84
C GLN A 331 -8.58 10.93 4.81
N LEU A 332 -8.02 11.28 5.97
CA LEU A 332 -7.62 10.34 7.01
C LEU A 332 -8.83 9.85 7.82
N ARG A 333 -8.97 8.53 7.92
CA ARG A 333 -10.09 7.88 8.61
C ARG A 333 -9.68 6.65 9.42
N ARG A 334 -10.53 6.29 10.37
CA ARG A 334 -10.45 5.10 11.22
C ARG A 334 -11.75 4.33 11.17
N PHE A 335 -11.69 3.01 11.02
CA PHE A 335 -12.88 2.17 11.11
C PHE A 335 -13.63 2.41 12.43
N THR A 336 -14.96 2.46 12.36
CA THR A 336 -15.81 2.46 13.54
C THR A 336 -16.16 1.02 13.87
N THR A 337 -15.66 0.50 14.98
CA THR A 337 -16.04 -0.81 15.52
C THR A 337 -17.44 -0.81 16.13
N ASP A 338 -17.99 0.38 16.40
CA ASP A 338 -19.36 0.58 16.83
C ASP A 338 -20.27 0.71 15.60
N ALA A 339 -21.04 -0.34 15.29
CA ALA A 339 -22.24 -0.14 14.47
C ALA A 339 -23.13 0.89 15.20
N PRO A 340 -23.66 1.93 14.52
CA PRO A 340 -24.64 2.80 15.14
C PRO A 340 -25.81 1.91 15.63
N LYS A 341 -26.09 2.00 16.94
CA LYS A 341 -27.19 1.28 17.59
C LYS A 341 -28.54 1.66 17.01
#